data_AF-A0A7W1Z1R8-F1
#
_entry.id   AF-A0A7W1Z1R8-F1
#
_cell.length_a   1.000
_cell.length_b   1.000
_cell.length_c   1.000
_cell.angle_alpha   90.00
_cell.angle_beta   90.00
_cell.angle_gamma   90.00
#
_symmetry.space_group_name_H-M   'P 1'
#
loop_
_entity.id
_entity.type
_entity.pdbx_description
1 polymer ?
#
loop_
_entity_poly.entity_id
_entity_poly.type
_entity_poly.pdbx_seq_one_letter_code
_entity_poly.pdbx_strand_id
1 'polypeptide(L)'
;MLVVFSVACAFAFSACASDPHGRTVGTTVDDAVLTSSVKSSLFADDLVNAFEIEVETYRSTVMLSGFVETQNQIERAVDIAKKTEGVQKVMNKLAIKPKAHSKDNPGN
;
A
#
# COMPACT_ATOMS: atom_id res chain seq x y z
N MET A 1 -33.33 -5.86 42.10
CA MET A 1 -32.64 -7.07 41.60
C MET A 1 -32.15 -6.75 40.18
N LEU A 2 -31.22 -5.84 39.95
CA LEU A 2 -29.81 -5.72 40.34
C LEU A 2 -28.95 -6.88 39.80
N VAL A 3 -28.39 -6.66 38.61
CA VAL A 3 -27.16 -7.32 38.16
C VAL A 3 -26.21 -6.20 37.72
N VAL A 4 -25.46 -5.70 38.69
CA VAL A 4 -24.29 -4.84 38.47
C VAL A 4 -23.19 -5.74 37.89
N PHE A 5 -22.97 -5.67 36.58
CA PHE A 5 -21.75 -6.18 35.98
C PHE A 5 -20.66 -5.16 36.26
N SER A 6 -20.00 -5.37 37.39
CA SER A 6 -18.80 -4.65 37.82
C SER A 6 -17.66 -4.95 36.84
N VAL A 7 -17.51 -4.12 35.81
CA VAL A 7 -16.23 -4.04 35.08
C VAL A 7 -15.33 -3.17 35.93
N ALA A 8 -14.50 -3.84 36.72
CA ALA A 8 -13.46 -3.23 37.51
C ALA A 8 -12.57 -2.37 36.60
N CYS A 9 -12.56 -1.08 36.88
CA CYS A 9 -11.64 -0.12 36.31
C CYS A 9 -10.26 -0.38 36.92
N ALA A 10 -9.45 -1.22 36.25
CA ALA A 10 -8.03 -1.32 36.54
C ALA A 10 -7.27 -0.39 35.58
N PHE A 11 -7.12 0.84 36.02
CA PHE A 11 -6.15 1.80 35.49
C PHE A 11 -4.74 1.24 35.67
N ALA A 12 -4.10 0.85 34.57
CA ALA A 12 -2.65 0.77 34.46
C ALA A 12 -2.20 0.99 33.00
N PHE A 13 -2.62 2.12 32.43
CA PHE A 13 -1.92 2.82 31.34
C PHE A 13 -1.39 4.11 31.99
N SER A 14 -0.21 4.65 31.76
CA SER A 14 0.80 4.44 30.74
C SER A 14 2.03 5.24 31.21
N ALA A 15 3.22 4.66 31.11
CA ALA A 15 4.45 5.45 31.04
C ALA A 15 5.57 4.61 30.42
N CYS A 16 5.38 4.19 29.17
CA CYS A 16 6.52 3.88 28.32
C CYS A 16 6.70 5.07 27.37
N ALA A 17 7.81 5.78 27.60
CA ALA A 17 8.49 6.76 26.79
C ALA A 17 7.76 7.23 25.51
N SER A 18 7.28 8.47 25.54
CA SER A 18 7.13 9.24 24.32
C SER A 18 8.53 9.61 23.84
N ASP A 19 9.14 8.74 23.03
CA ASP A 19 10.31 9.11 22.25
C ASP A 19 9.91 10.21 21.23
N PRO A 20 10.49 11.42 21.30
CA PRO A 20 10.13 12.52 20.41
C PRO A 20 10.80 12.42 19.03
N HIS A 21 11.18 11.21 18.60
CA HIS A 21 11.80 10.95 17.30
C HIS A 21 11.04 9.86 16.54
N GLY A 22 10.12 10.28 15.68
CA GLY A 22 9.58 9.44 14.62
C GLY A 22 8.10 9.12 14.77
N ARG A 23 7.33 9.51 13.74
CA ARG A 23 5.99 9.00 13.38
C ARG A 23 5.00 8.82 14.54
N THR A 24 4.02 9.73 14.64
CA THR A 24 2.88 9.50 15.53
C THR A 24 2.16 8.20 15.15
N VAL A 25 1.68 7.44 16.13
CA VAL A 25 0.91 6.20 15.88
C VAL A 25 -0.26 6.47 14.92
N GLY A 26 -0.90 7.64 15.03
CA GLY A 26 -1.95 8.09 14.10
C GLY A 26 -1.48 8.06 12.64
N THR A 27 -0.39 8.76 12.32
CA THR A 27 0.13 8.80 10.94
C THR A 27 0.54 7.43 10.37
N THR A 28 0.99 6.50 11.21
CA THR A 28 1.35 5.15 10.75
C THR A 28 0.11 4.30 10.48
N VAL A 29 -0.92 4.45 11.32
CA VAL A 29 -2.22 3.79 11.11
C VAL A 29 -2.90 4.35 9.87
N ASP A 30 -2.87 5.66 9.66
CA ASP A 30 -3.41 6.32 8.48
C ASP A 30 -2.71 5.83 7.19
N ASP A 31 -1.37 5.79 7.19
CA ASP A 31 -0.58 5.30 6.05
C ASP A 31 -0.89 3.81 5.76
N ALA A 32 -1.14 2.99 6.79
CA ALA A 32 -1.51 1.57 6.62
C ALA A 32 -2.91 1.39 6.02
N VAL A 33 -3.89 2.19 6.46
CA VAL A 33 -5.25 2.21 5.90
C VAL A 33 -5.24 2.67 4.45
N LEU A 34 -4.46 3.72 4.13
CA LEU A 34 -4.23 4.19 2.77
C LEU A 34 -3.64 3.08 1.90
N THR A 35 -2.59 2.43 2.38
CA THR A 35 -1.94 1.32 1.67
C THR A 35 -2.91 0.18 1.37
N SER A 36 -3.70 -0.23 2.37
CA SER A 36 -4.73 -1.26 2.21
C SER A 36 -5.81 -0.85 1.20
N SER A 37 -6.25 0.41 1.23
CA SER A 37 -7.25 0.95 0.31
C SER A 37 -6.77 0.98 -1.14
N VAL A 38 -5.53 1.43 -1.38
CA VAL A 38 -4.90 1.38 -2.71
C VAL A 38 -4.77 -0.06 -3.16
N LYS A 39 -4.25 -0.95 -2.31
CA LYS A 39 -4.03 -2.36 -2.65
C LYS A 39 -5.36 -3.05 -2.98
N SER A 40 -6.42 -2.81 -2.20
CA SER A 40 -7.77 -3.31 -2.48
C SER A 40 -8.32 -2.78 -3.81
N SER A 41 -8.08 -1.51 -4.13
CA SER A 41 -8.55 -0.90 -5.38
C SER A 41 -7.81 -1.46 -6.60
N LEU A 42 -6.52 -1.77 -6.45
CA LEU A 42 -5.74 -2.47 -7.48
C LEU A 42 -6.21 -3.92 -7.64
N PHE A 43 -6.50 -4.61 -6.53
CA PHE A 43 -7.01 -5.98 -6.55
C PHE A 43 -8.38 -6.10 -7.23
N ALA A 44 -9.20 -5.06 -7.18
CA ALA A 44 -10.50 -5.02 -7.84
C ALA A 44 -10.41 -4.72 -9.35
N ASP A 45 -9.22 -4.42 -9.88
CA ASP A 45 -9.03 -4.10 -11.29
C ASP A 45 -8.44 -5.29 -12.05
N ASP A 46 -9.23 -5.86 -12.97
CA ASP A 46 -8.85 -7.06 -13.73
C ASP A 46 -7.67 -6.84 -14.69
N LEU A 47 -7.35 -5.57 -15.03
CA LEU A 47 -6.25 -5.28 -15.93
C LEU A 47 -4.90 -5.36 -15.21
N VAL A 48 -4.86 -5.09 -13.90
CA VAL A 48 -3.62 -4.93 -13.14
C VAL A 48 -3.41 -6.11 -12.21
N ASN A 49 -2.27 -6.79 -12.34
CA ASN A 49 -1.91 -7.86 -11.41
C ASN A 49 -1.38 -7.30 -10.09
N ALA A 50 -2.29 -7.02 -9.15
CA ALA A 50 -1.95 -6.48 -7.84
C ALA A 50 -1.05 -7.38 -6.98
N PHE A 51 -0.90 -8.68 -7.30
CA PHE A 51 0.02 -9.57 -6.60
C PHE A 51 1.50 -9.30 -6.92
N GLU A 52 1.78 -8.72 -8.09
CA GLU A 52 3.15 -8.41 -8.55
C GLU A 52 3.53 -6.94 -8.32
N ILE A 53 2.60 -6.18 -7.76
CA ILE A 53 2.76 -4.76 -7.43
C ILE A 53 2.80 -4.61 -5.92
N GLU A 54 3.91 -4.07 -5.43
CA GLU A 54 4.04 -3.67 -4.05
C GLU A 54 3.69 -2.20 -3.89
N VAL A 55 2.88 -1.94 -2.86
CA VAL A 55 2.35 -0.61 -2.53
C VAL A 55 2.89 -0.23 -1.16
N GLU A 56 3.65 0.87 -1.11
CA GLU A 56 4.13 1.45 0.14
C GLU A 56 3.61 2.88 0.25
N THR A 57 3.21 3.30 1.46
CA THR A 57 2.77 4.68 1.70
C THR A 57 3.63 5.34 2.77
N TYR A 58 4.05 6.58 2.51
CA TYR A 58 4.85 7.37 3.44
C TYR A 58 4.41 8.84 3.39
N ARG A 59 3.79 9.34 4.47
CA ARG A 59 3.27 10.73 4.55
C ARG A 59 2.33 11.05 3.36
N SER A 60 1.30 10.22 3.16
CA SER A 60 0.36 10.39 2.04
C SER A 60 0.99 10.33 0.63
N THR A 61 2.25 9.91 0.51
CA THR A 61 2.89 9.61 -0.77
C THR A 61 2.86 8.11 -0.98
N VAL A 62 2.16 7.65 -2.00
CA VAL A 62 2.07 6.25 -2.38
C VAL A 62 3.15 5.94 -3.39
N MET A 63 3.97 4.93 -3.10
CA MET A 63 4.96 4.37 -4.01
C MET A 63 4.46 3.03 -4.54
N LEU A 64 4.38 2.94 -5.86
CA LEU A 64 4.05 1.70 -6.58
C LEU A 64 5.34 1.13 -7.15
N SER A 65 5.66 -0.11 -6.80
CA SER A 65 6.86 -0.80 -7.27
C SER A 65 6.56 -2.24 -7.66
N GLY A 66 7.44 -2.87 -8.42
CA GLY A 66 7.23 -4.23 -8.92
C GLY A 66 7.17 -4.28 -10.44
N PHE A 67 6.52 -5.31 -10.96
CA PHE A 67 6.56 -5.63 -12.38
C PHE A 67 5.16 -5.76 -12.98
N VAL A 68 5.00 -5.27 -14.20
CA VAL A 68 3.77 -5.40 -14.99
C VAL A 68 4.07 -5.91 -16.39
N GLU A 69 3.05 -6.34 -17.13
CA GLU A 69 3.21 -6.89 -18.47
C GLU A 69 3.14 -5.82 -19.58
N THR A 70 2.46 -4.71 -19.33
CA THR A 70 2.23 -3.66 -20.34
C THR A 70 2.29 -2.25 -19.75
N GLN A 71 2.53 -1.26 -20.61
CA GLN A 71 2.50 0.15 -20.23
C GLN A 71 1.10 0.59 -19.76
N ASN A 72 0.04 0.06 -20.36
CA ASN A 72 -1.34 0.36 -19.97
C ASN A 72 -1.61 -0.03 -18.50
N GLN A 73 -1.04 -1.15 -18.04
CA GLN A 73 -1.15 -1.55 -16.63
C GLN A 73 -0.47 -0.56 -15.68
N ILE A 74 0.66 0.04 -16.08
CA ILE A 74 1.32 1.09 -15.30
C ILE A 74 0.40 2.30 -15.14
N GLU A 75 -0.14 2.78 -16.26
CA GLU A 75 -1.03 3.94 -16.28
C GLU A 75 -2.28 3.69 -15.44
N ARG A 76 -2.89 2.51 -15.59
CA ARG A 76 -4.06 2.09 -14.82
C ARG A 76 -3.78 2.03 -13.32
N ALA A 77 -2.66 1.44 -12.92
CA ALA A 77 -2.28 1.35 -11.51
C ALA A 77 -2.02 2.73 -10.89
N VAL A 78 -1.34 3.61 -11.61
CA VAL A 78 -1.11 5.00 -11.18
C VAL A 78 -2.43 5.75 -11.03
N ASP A 79 -3.36 5.60 -11.97
CA ASP A 79 -4.66 6.25 -11.91
C ASP A 79 -5.52 5.75 -10.76
N ILE A 80 -5.49 4.45 -10.46
CA ILE A 80 -6.16 3.88 -9.28
C ILE A 80 -5.59 4.49 -8.01
N ALA A 81 -4.26 4.49 -7.85
CA ALA A 81 -3.61 5.05 -6.68
C ALA A 81 -3.92 6.55 -6.49
N LYS A 82 -4.00 7.32 -7.58
CA LYS A 82 -4.36 8.75 -7.52
C LYS A 82 -5.83 8.99 -7.13
N LYS A 83 -6.73 8.06 -7.45
CA LYS A 83 -8.16 8.17 -7.13
C LYS A 83 -8.46 7.81 -5.68
N THR A 84 -7.55 7.13 -5.00
CA THR A 84 -7.70 6.81 -3.58
C THR A 84 -7.68 8.09 -2.73
N GLU A 85 -8.69 8.25 -1.89
CA GLU A 85 -8.82 9.40 -1.00
C GLU A 85 -7.62 9.49 -0.04
N GLY A 86 -7.12 10.71 0.17
CA GLY A 86 -5.97 10.98 1.05
C GLY A 86 -4.60 10.84 0.39
N VAL A 87 -4.52 10.39 -0.87
CA VAL A 87 -3.26 10.34 -1.62
C VAL A 87 -2.89 11.75 -2.10
N GLN A 88 -1.73 12.24 -1.68
CA GLN A 88 -1.21 13.55 -2.12
C GLN A 88 -0.27 13.42 -3.31
N LYS A 89 0.49 12.32 -3.38
CA LYS A 89 1.47 12.08 -4.43
C LYS A 89 1.60 10.61 -4.73
N VAL A 90 1.77 10.28 -6.01
CA VAL A 90 2.06 8.91 -6.46
C VAL A 90 3.45 8.88 -7.09
N MET A 91 4.30 7.98 -6.59
CA MET A 91 5.61 7.66 -7.13
C MET A 91 5.53 6.35 -7.88
N ASN A 92 5.66 6.42 -9.19
CA ASN A 92 5.70 5.24 -10.05
C ASN A 92 7.12 4.71 -10.17
N LYS A 93 7.33 3.48 -9.71
CA LYS A 93 8.55 2.67 -9.83
C LYS A 93 8.28 1.31 -10.48
N LEU A 94 7.13 1.17 -11.16
CA LEU A 94 6.79 -0.05 -11.88
C LEU A 94 7.67 -0.20 -13.13
N ALA A 95 8.08 -1.44 -13.38
CA ALA A 95 8.83 -1.81 -14.57
C ALA A 95 8.02 -2.81 -15.42
N ILE A 96 8.14 -2.71 -16.74
CA ILE A 96 7.57 -3.73 -17.63
C ILE A 96 8.49 -4.95 -17.59
N LYS A 97 7.92 -6.14 -17.37
CA LYS A 97 8.64 -7.40 -17.44
C LYS A 97 9.31 -7.50 -18.81
N PRO A 98 10.65 -7.67 -18.86
CA PRO A 98 11.30 -7.95 -20.12
C PRO A 98 10.72 -9.27 -20.63
N LYS A 99 9.97 -9.23 -21.74
CA LYS A 99 9.61 -10.46 -22.45
C LYS A 99 10.93 -11.11 -22.84
N ALA A 100 11.10 -12.38 -22.48
CA ALA A 100 12.26 -13.16 -22.88
C ALA A 100 12.24 -13.39 -24.41
N HIS A 101 12.52 -12.34 -25.18
CA HIS A 101 13.04 -12.45 -26.54
C HIS A 101 14.56 -12.57 -26.43
N SER A 102 15.01 -13.67 -25.84
CA SER A 102 16.39 -14.12 -25.91
C SER A 102 16.46 -15.31 -26.85
N LYS A 103 16.64 -14.98 -28.12
CA LYS A 103 17.32 -15.78 -29.14
C LYS A 103 16.74 -17.18 -29.38
N ASP A 104 15.81 -17.24 -30.32
CA ASP A 104 16.12 -17.86 -31.60
C ASP A 104 17.47 -17.38 -32.14
N ASN A 105 18.54 -18.13 -31.88
CA ASN A 105 19.72 -18.15 -32.73
C ASN A 105 19.73 -19.44 -33.56
N PRO A 106 18.89 -19.56 -34.61
CA PRO A 106 19.18 -20.43 -35.73
C PRO A 106 20.09 -19.67 -36.69
N GLY A 107 21.40 -19.78 -36.48
CA GLY A 107 22.42 -19.39 -37.45
C GLY A 107 23.63 -20.27 -37.17
N ASN A 108 23.67 -21.48 -37.74
CA ASN A 108 24.19 -21.82 -39.07
C ASN A 108 25.68 -21.57 -39.18
#